data_AF-A0A944H376-F1
#
_entry.id   AF-A0A944H376-F1
#
_cell.length_a   1.000
_cell.length_b   1.000
_cell.length_c   1.000
_cell.angle_alpha   90.00
_cell.angle_beta   90.00
_cell.angle_gamma   90.00
#
_symmetry.space_group_name_H-M   'P 1'
#
loop_
_entity.id
_entity.type
_entity.pdbx_description
1 polymer ?
#
loop_
_entity_poly.entity_id
_entity_poly.type
_entity_poly.pdbx_seq_one_letter_code
_entity_poly.pdbx_strand_id
1 'polypeptide(L)'
;MNMDSNKQDNIILSEVKETLDNVAKAILPKLIAINQTSIEGFVISHSDAVDKYILSVQQKEHLKYIAGHAVLKVISNSEMQMMFDLYFQDNQQNWVNKKTTASNFIMSDYLTDTALKELMLVKEMKFDIQSPEV
;
A
#
# COMPACT_ATOMS: atom_id res chain seq x y z
N MET A 1 51.06 26.20 -17.21
CA MET A 1 49.84 26.56 -16.47
C MET A 1 48.74 25.60 -16.93
N ASN A 2 48.27 24.71 -16.05
CA ASN A 2 46.99 23.96 -16.15
C ASN A 2 46.92 22.96 -14.99
N MET A 3 46.81 23.45 -13.76
CA MET A 3 46.53 22.62 -12.57
C MET A 3 45.37 23.17 -11.72
N ASP A 4 44.83 24.36 -12.02
CA ASP A 4 43.76 24.98 -11.24
C ASP A 4 42.33 24.63 -11.70
N SER A 5 42.09 24.44 -13.02
CA SER A 5 40.73 24.13 -13.52
C SER A 5 40.16 22.82 -12.97
N ASN A 6 40.97 21.76 -12.91
CA ASN A 6 40.50 20.42 -12.54
C ASN A 6 40.15 20.30 -11.04
N LYS A 7 40.65 21.23 -10.20
CA LYS A 7 40.37 21.27 -8.77
C LYS A 7 39.09 22.06 -8.48
N GLN A 8 38.85 23.14 -9.21
CA GLN A 8 37.62 23.94 -9.11
C GLN A 8 36.40 23.18 -9.61
N ASP A 9 36.51 22.44 -10.72
CA ASP A 9 35.39 21.66 -11.27
C ASP A 9 34.94 20.53 -10.32
N ASN A 10 35.88 19.86 -9.64
CA ASN A 10 35.57 18.83 -8.64
C ASN A 10 34.93 19.40 -7.37
N ILE A 11 35.33 20.61 -6.95
CA ILE A 11 34.73 21.30 -5.79
C ILE A 11 33.27 21.67 -6.10
N ILE A 12 33.02 22.28 -7.25
CA ILE A 12 31.66 22.68 -7.69
C ILE A 12 30.75 21.44 -7.82
N LEU A 13 31.23 20.35 -8.40
CA LEU A 13 30.46 19.09 -8.50
C LEU A 13 30.12 18.50 -7.13
N SER A 14 31.04 18.57 -6.17
CA SER A 14 30.81 18.06 -4.81
C SER A 14 29.82 18.92 -4.02
N GLU A 15 29.89 20.25 -4.15
CA GLU A 15 28.98 21.20 -3.49
C GLU A 15 27.56 21.11 -4.09
N VAL A 16 27.45 20.95 -5.41
CA VAL A 16 26.16 20.71 -6.09
C VAL A 16 25.53 19.40 -5.63
N LYS A 17 26.33 18.32 -5.54
CA LYS A 17 25.85 17.02 -5.04
C LYS A 17 25.40 17.09 -3.59
N GLU A 18 26.18 17.71 -2.72
CA GLU A 18 25.84 17.88 -1.30
C GLU A 18 24.57 18.71 -1.13
N THR A 19 24.42 19.78 -1.92
CA THR A 19 23.20 20.62 -1.91
C THR A 19 21.98 19.82 -2.36
N LEU A 20 22.10 19.03 -3.43
CA LEU A 20 21.02 18.16 -3.91
C LEU A 20 20.66 17.08 -2.87
N ASP A 21 21.66 16.46 -2.25
CA ASP A 21 21.45 15.45 -1.19
C ASP A 21 20.75 16.06 0.03
N ASN A 22 21.11 17.29 0.42
CA ASN A 22 20.47 18.00 1.53
C ASN A 22 19.03 18.41 1.20
N VAL A 23 18.76 18.84 -0.03
CA VAL A 23 17.40 19.13 -0.51
C VAL A 23 16.56 17.85 -0.55
N ALA A 24 17.11 16.74 -1.05
CA ALA A 24 16.43 15.45 -1.07
C ALA A 24 16.12 14.97 0.37
N LYS A 25 17.08 15.04 1.29
CA LYS A 25 16.87 14.72 2.72
C LYS A 25 15.80 15.59 3.38
N ALA A 26 15.63 16.83 2.94
CA ALA A 26 14.63 17.75 3.49
C ALA A 26 13.22 17.54 2.90
N ILE A 27 13.11 17.11 1.65
CA ILE A 27 11.85 16.98 0.92
C ILE A 27 11.28 15.56 0.99
N LEU A 28 12.12 14.52 0.93
CA LEU A 28 11.68 13.12 0.93
C LEU A 28 10.83 12.76 2.17
N PRO A 29 11.21 13.13 3.41
CA PRO A 29 10.36 12.85 4.57
C PRO A 29 9.00 13.54 4.50
N LYS A 30 8.93 14.74 3.90
CA LYS A 30 7.67 15.46 3.71
C LYS A 30 6.80 14.80 2.65
N LEU A 31 7.38 14.34 1.54
CA LEU A 31 6.64 13.61 0.50
C LEU A 31 6.13 12.25 1.01
N ILE A 32 6.94 11.54 1.80
CA ILE A 32 6.53 10.29 2.45
C ILE A 32 5.38 10.57 3.43
N ALA A 33 5.50 11.59 4.29
CA ALA A 33 4.44 11.97 5.23
C ALA A 33 3.14 12.46 4.55
N ILE A 34 3.24 13.11 3.38
CA ILE A 34 2.07 13.48 2.56
C ILE A 34 1.34 12.24 2.02
N ASN A 35 2.07 11.16 1.74
CA ASN A 35 1.51 9.90 1.24
C ASN A 35 1.09 8.94 2.37
N GLN A 36 1.58 9.14 3.60
CA GLN A 36 1.12 8.41 4.77
C GLN A 36 -0.33 8.75 5.11
N THR A 37 -1.08 7.76 5.56
CA THR A 37 -2.51 7.90 5.85
C THR A 37 -2.93 7.13 7.11
N SER A 38 -4.22 7.15 7.45
CA SER A 38 -4.78 6.28 8.49
C SER A 38 -4.90 4.84 7.98
N ILE A 39 -5.19 3.89 8.87
CA ILE A 39 -5.47 2.51 8.47
C ILE A 39 -6.65 2.46 7.49
N GLU A 40 -7.72 3.18 7.76
CA GLU A 40 -8.90 3.25 6.89
C GLU A 40 -8.55 3.84 5.54
N GLY A 41 -7.77 4.93 5.51
CA GLY A 41 -7.32 5.54 4.26
C GLY A 41 -6.47 4.58 3.43
N PHE A 42 -5.61 3.80 4.07
CA PHE A 42 -4.82 2.76 3.40
C PHE A 42 -5.71 1.66 2.82
N VAL A 43 -6.70 1.17 3.58
CA VAL A 43 -7.63 0.14 3.10
C VAL A 43 -8.48 0.66 1.94
N ILE A 44 -9.01 1.89 2.05
CA ILE A 44 -9.80 2.54 1.00
C ILE A 44 -8.99 2.69 -0.30
N SER A 45 -7.68 2.98 -0.21
CA SER A 45 -6.83 3.07 -1.40
C SER A 45 -6.75 1.78 -2.23
N HIS A 46 -7.14 0.64 -1.66
CA HIS A 46 -7.22 -0.66 -2.35
C HIS A 46 -8.64 -1.00 -2.87
N SER A 47 -9.66 -0.19 -2.57
CA SER A 47 -11.07 -0.48 -2.91
C SER A 47 -11.26 -0.71 -4.40
N ASP A 48 -10.80 0.23 -5.24
CA ASP A 48 -10.94 0.13 -6.70
C ASP A 48 -10.33 -1.15 -7.28
N ALA A 49 -9.21 -1.62 -6.73
CA ALA A 49 -8.53 -2.81 -7.20
C ALA A 49 -9.33 -4.07 -6.84
N VAL A 50 -9.90 -4.10 -5.63
CA VAL A 50 -10.76 -5.18 -5.16
C VAL A 50 -12.07 -5.22 -5.96
N ASP A 51 -12.68 -4.06 -6.21
CA ASP A 51 -13.92 -3.95 -7.00
C ASP A 51 -13.70 -4.48 -8.42
N LYS A 52 -12.61 -4.07 -9.07
CA LYS A 52 -12.22 -4.58 -10.40
C LYS A 52 -11.98 -6.09 -10.38
N TYR A 53 -11.36 -6.62 -9.33
CA TYR A 53 -11.16 -8.06 -9.18
C TYR A 53 -12.49 -8.81 -9.04
N ILE A 54 -13.39 -8.34 -8.16
CA ILE A 54 -14.72 -8.92 -7.96
C ILE A 54 -15.50 -8.92 -9.28
N LEU A 55 -15.60 -7.78 -9.96
CA LEU A 55 -16.30 -7.67 -11.24
C LEU A 55 -15.70 -8.59 -12.31
N SER A 56 -14.37 -8.68 -12.38
CA SER A 56 -13.68 -9.61 -13.29
C SER A 56 -14.04 -11.07 -13.00
N VAL A 57 -14.08 -11.47 -11.73
CA VAL A 57 -14.48 -12.84 -11.34
C VAL A 57 -15.93 -13.11 -11.72
N GLN A 58 -16.84 -12.17 -11.43
CA GLN A 58 -18.26 -12.34 -11.77
C GLN A 58 -18.48 -12.53 -13.27
N GLN A 59 -17.77 -11.76 -14.09
CA GLN A 59 -17.88 -11.82 -15.56
C GLN A 59 -17.25 -13.09 -16.15
N LYS A 60 -16.04 -13.45 -15.71
CA LYS A 60 -15.27 -14.55 -16.31
C LYS A 60 -15.71 -15.93 -15.84
N GLU A 61 -16.17 -16.03 -14.59
CA GLU A 61 -16.47 -17.32 -13.95
C GLU A 61 -17.97 -17.52 -13.75
N HIS A 62 -18.81 -16.58 -14.19
CA HIS A 62 -20.27 -16.60 -14.02
C HIS A 62 -20.68 -16.79 -12.56
N LEU A 63 -19.99 -16.09 -11.67
CA LEU A 63 -20.22 -16.10 -10.23
C LEU A 63 -20.92 -14.81 -9.79
N LYS A 64 -21.69 -14.89 -8.72
CA LYS A 64 -22.27 -13.73 -8.04
C LYS A 64 -21.55 -13.50 -6.72
N TYR A 65 -21.04 -12.29 -6.51
CA TYR A 65 -20.45 -11.92 -5.23
C TYR A 65 -21.53 -11.80 -4.15
N ILE A 66 -21.25 -12.34 -2.96
CA ILE A 66 -22.20 -12.35 -1.83
C ILE A 66 -21.65 -11.55 -0.65
N ALA A 67 -20.42 -11.81 -0.25
CA ALA A 67 -19.80 -11.19 0.91
C ALA A 67 -18.28 -11.39 0.87
N GLY A 68 -17.57 -10.66 1.71
CA GLY A 68 -16.13 -10.78 1.82
C GLY A 68 -15.58 -9.80 2.83
N HIS A 69 -14.34 -10.04 3.23
CA HIS A 69 -13.64 -9.16 4.13
C HIS A 69 -12.17 -9.03 3.73
N ALA A 70 -11.63 -7.84 3.95
CA ALA A 70 -10.21 -7.57 3.90
C ALA A 70 -9.64 -7.66 5.32
N VAL A 71 -8.43 -8.20 5.44
CA VAL A 71 -7.69 -8.30 6.69
C VAL A 71 -6.36 -7.59 6.51
N LEU A 72 -6.17 -6.50 7.25
CA LEU A 72 -4.86 -5.87 7.39
C LEU A 72 -4.15 -6.49 8.58
N LYS A 73 -2.98 -7.08 8.35
CA LYS A 73 -2.25 -7.80 9.39
C LYS A 73 -0.79 -7.40 9.46
N VAL A 74 -0.28 -7.29 10.69
CA VAL A 74 1.14 -7.18 10.99
C VAL A 74 1.80 -8.53 10.78
N ILE A 75 2.77 -8.60 9.88
CA ILE A 75 3.52 -9.84 9.59
C ILE A 75 4.92 -9.82 10.20
N SER A 76 5.46 -8.64 10.49
CA SER A 76 6.74 -8.44 11.19
C SER A 76 6.74 -7.11 11.95
N ASN A 77 7.86 -6.76 12.59
CA ASN A 77 7.95 -5.49 13.33
C ASN A 77 7.86 -4.24 12.43
N SER A 78 8.07 -4.37 11.13
CA SER A 78 8.08 -3.25 10.17
C SER A 78 7.17 -3.46 8.97
N GLU A 79 6.61 -4.66 8.78
CA GLU A 79 5.81 -4.99 7.61
C GLU A 79 4.37 -5.39 7.96
N MET A 80 3.47 -5.03 7.06
CA MET A 80 2.06 -5.43 7.05
C MET A 80 1.67 -6.06 5.72
N GLN A 81 0.55 -6.77 5.71
CA GLN A 81 0.01 -7.40 4.51
C GLN A 81 -1.52 -7.30 4.51
N MET A 82 -2.08 -7.10 3.31
CA MET A 82 -3.52 -7.14 3.07
C MET A 82 -3.91 -8.52 2.53
N MET A 83 -4.86 -9.17 3.19
CA MET A 83 -5.47 -10.41 2.74
C MET A 83 -6.94 -10.16 2.41
N PHE A 84 -7.46 -10.85 1.42
CA PHE A 84 -8.86 -10.73 1.00
C PHE A 84 -9.48 -12.13 0.99
N ASP A 85 -10.61 -12.27 1.66
CA ASP A 85 -11.40 -13.50 1.70
C ASP A 85 -12.79 -13.20 1.12
N LEU A 86 -13.02 -13.65 -0.11
CA LEU A 86 -14.17 -13.29 -0.93
C LEU A 86 -15.05 -14.51 -1.18
N TYR A 87 -16.35 -14.35 -0.98
CA TYR A 87 -17.34 -15.40 -1.09
C TYR A 87 -18.30 -15.09 -2.24
N PHE A 88 -18.35 -16.02 -3.17
CA PHE A 88 -19.19 -15.98 -4.34
C PHE A 88 -20.16 -17.15 -4.33
N GLN A 89 -21.19 -17.06 -5.17
CA GLN A 89 -22.15 -18.12 -5.40
C GLN A 89 -22.23 -18.42 -6.90
N ASP A 90 -22.22 -19.69 -7.26
CA ASP A 90 -22.44 -20.13 -8.64
C ASP A 90 -23.94 -20.23 -8.98
N ASN A 91 -24.24 -20.54 -10.24
CA ASN A 91 -25.63 -20.70 -10.73
C ASN A 91 -26.39 -21.88 -10.07
N GLN A 92 -25.68 -22.79 -9.41
CA GLN A 92 -26.24 -23.94 -8.69
C GLN A 92 -26.37 -23.66 -7.18
N GLN A 93 -26.14 -22.41 -6.77
CA GLN A 93 -26.16 -21.95 -5.38
C GLN A 93 -25.03 -22.49 -4.51
N ASN A 94 -23.99 -23.10 -5.09
CA ASN A 94 -22.82 -23.51 -4.33
C ASN A 94 -21.94 -22.31 -3.98
N TRP A 95 -21.34 -22.37 -2.80
CA TRP A 95 -20.39 -21.36 -2.33
C TRP A 95 -19.02 -21.56 -2.97
N VAL A 96 -18.49 -20.51 -3.58
CA VAL A 96 -17.14 -20.46 -4.12
C VAL A 96 -16.34 -19.43 -3.33
N ASN A 97 -15.32 -19.90 -2.63
CA ASN A 97 -14.43 -19.06 -1.85
C ASN A 97 -13.16 -18.72 -2.66
N LYS A 98 -12.79 -17.45 -2.69
CA LYS A 98 -11.56 -16.97 -3.32
C LYS A 98 -10.77 -16.15 -2.32
N LYS A 99 -9.58 -16.63 -1.99
CA LYS A 99 -8.62 -15.92 -1.15
C LYS A 99 -7.52 -15.35 -2.01
N THR A 100 -7.19 -14.10 -1.78
CA THR A 100 -6.03 -13.46 -2.40
C THR A 100 -5.29 -12.63 -1.37
N THR A 101 -4.04 -12.32 -1.65
CA THR A 101 -3.17 -11.62 -0.72
C THR A 101 -2.30 -10.68 -1.50
N ALA A 102 -2.19 -9.44 -1.02
CA ALA A 102 -1.31 -8.45 -1.60
C ALA A 102 0.15 -8.71 -1.20
N SER A 103 1.06 -8.03 -1.89
CA SER A 103 2.46 -7.96 -1.48
C SER A 103 2.61 -7.38 -0.07
N ASN A 104 3.76 -7.62 0.54
CA ASN A 104 4.10 -7.01 1.83
C ASN A 104 4.34 -5.51 1.65
N PHE A 105 3.94 -4.74 2.65
CA PHE A 105 4.10 -3.28 2.69
C PHE A 105 4.94 -2.90 3.91
N ILE A 106 5.88 -1.97 3.74
CA ILE A 106 6.64 -1.38 4.84
C ILE A 106 5.72 -0.38 5.55
N MET A 107 5.32 -0.66 6.80
CA MET A 107 4.28 0.09 7.51
C MET A 107 4.56 1.60 7.57
N SER A 108 5.82 1.99 7.80
CA SER A 108 6.23 3.41 7.90
C SER A 108 6.11 4.18 6.59
N ASP A 109 6.01 3.51 5.44
CA ASP A 109 5.91 4.19 4.15
C ASP A 109 4.47 4.59 3.81
N TYR A 110 3.48 3.95 4.47
CA TYR A 110 2.06 4.07 4.15
C TYR A 110 1.20 4.58 5.30
N LEU A 111 1.61 4.35 6.55
CA LEU A 111 0.83 4.71 7.73
C LEU A 111 1.46 5.88 8.47
N THR A 112 0.61 6.76 9.00
CA THR A 112 1.00 7.76 9.99
C THR A 112 1.48 7.09 11.28
N ASP A 113 2.29 7.78 12.09
CA ASP A 113 2.78 7.24 13.38
C ASP A 113 1.65 6.78 14.31
N THR A 114 0.51 7.48 14.31
CA THR A 114 -0.67 7.11 15.10
C THR A 114 -1.26 5.79 14.60
N ALA A 115 -1.48 5.67 13.30
CA ALA A 115 -2.01 4.46 12.68
C ALA A 115 -1.06 3.27 12.82
N LEU A 116 0.26 3.50 12.73
CA LEU A 116 1.27 2.47 12.96
C LEU A 116 1.20 1.93 14.39
N LYS A 117 1.12 2.82 15.39
CA LYS A 117 0.99 2.42 16.81
C LYS A 117 -0.28 1.61 17.05
N GLU A 118 -1.39 2.05 16.47
CA GLU A 118 -2.67 1.36 16.55
C GLU A 118 -2.59 -0.04 15.95
N LEU A 119 -2.13 -0.16 14.70
CA LEU A 119 -1.99 -1.45 14.02
C LEU A 119 -1.02 -2.38 14.76
N MET A 120 0.07 -1.84 15.32
CA MET A 120 1.02 -2.61 16.13
C MET A 120 0.45 -3.07 17.47
N LEU A 121 -0.56 -2.39 18.02
CA LEU A 121 -1.26 -2.80 19.22
C LEU A 121 -2.27 -3.93 18.92
N VAL A 122 -3.12 -3.74 17.92
CA VAL A 122 -4.21 -4.68 17.60
C VAL A 122 -3.75 -5.89 16.75
N LYS A 123 -2.61 -5.76 16.06
CA LYS A 123 -1.98 -6.74 15.15
C LYS A 123 -2.77 -7.13 13.91
N GLU A 124 -4.09 -7.06 13.96
CA GLU A 124 -4.97 -7.42 12.87
C GLU A 124 -6.24 -6.56 12.92
N MET A 125 -6.69 -6.09 11.75
CA MET A 125 -7.97 -5.41 11.57
C MET A 125 -8.71 -5.98 10.39
N LYS A 126 -10.03 -6.08 10.52
CA LYS A 126 -10.93 -6.66 9.51
C LYS A 126 -11.90 -5.60 9.02
N PHE A 127 -12.11 -5.60 7.71
CA PHE A 127 -12.95 -4.64 7.01
C PHE A 127 -13.91 -5.41 6.10
N ASP A 128 -15.20 -5.15 6.23
CA ASP A 128 -16.19 -5.75 5.35
C ASP A 128 -16.11 -5.15 3.95
N ILE A 129 -16.16 -6.01 2.93
CA ILE A 129 -16.13 -5.60 1.52
C ILE A 129 -17.55 -5.61 1.01
N GLN A 130 -18.06 -4.42 0.72
CA GLN A 130 -19.38 -4.26 0.10
C GLN A 130 -19.34 -4.75 -1.35
N SER A 131 -20.51 -5.10 -1.89
CA SER A 131 -20.60 -5.40 -3.32
C SER A 131 -20.27 -4.14 -4.13
N PRO A 132 -19.45 -4.22 -5.18
CA PRO A 132 -19.23 -3.09 -6.06
C PRO A 132 -20.55 -2.68 -6.73
N GLU A 133 -20.77 -1.37 -6.82
CA GLU A 133 -21.83 -0.82 -7.67
C GLU A 133 -21.45 -1.01 -9.15
N VAL A 134 -22.42 -1.45 -9.96
CA VAL A 134 -22.23 -1.80 -11.38
C VAL A 134 -22.58 -0.61 -12.27
#